data_AF-A0A2U1NDT6-F1
#
_entry.id   AF-A0A2U1NDT6-F1
#
_cell.length_a   1.000
_cell.length_b   1.000
_cell.length_c   1.000
_cell.angle_alpha   90.00
_cell.angle_beta   90.00
_cell.angle_gamma   90.00
#
_symmetry.space_group_name_H-M   'P 1'
#
loop_
_entity.id
_entity.type
_entity.pdbx_description
1 polymer ?
#
loop_
_entity_poly.entity_id
_entity_poly.type
_entity_poly.pdbx_seq_one_letter_code
_entity_poly.pdbx_strand_id
1 'polypeptide(L)'
;MRLHAERFGMPSPSKRIIATGGASANLSLLSSIASIFGCNVYTVQRPDSASLGAALRAAHGWLCKSKGSFVPVSSMYKDKLEKTVFGLKLVATAEDDKLVAKYALLVKKRMEIEGRLVQKSRRW
;
A
#
# COMPACT_ATOMS: atom_id res chain seq x y z
N MET A 1 -1.06 10.08 6.37
CA MET A 1 -0.95 8.94 5.44
C MET A 1 0.18 9.11 4.43
N ARG A 2 0.10 9.94 3.37
CA ARG A 2 1.23 10.12 2.41
C ARG A 2 2.54 10.65 3.05
N LEU A 3 2.51 11.85 3.64
CA LEU A 3 3.67 12.42 4.35
C LEU A 3 4.11 11.58 5.57
N HIS A 4 3.23 10.75 6.11
CA HIS A 4 3.60 9.82 7.18
C HIS A 4 4.36 8.61 6.62
N ALA A 5 3.91 8.05 5.50
CA ALA A 5 4.63 6.99 4.81
C ALA A 5 6.04 7.45 4.43
N GLU A 6 6.17 8.69 3.92
CA GLU A 6 7.46 9.33 3.65
C GLU A 6 8.36 9.39 4.89
N ARG A 7 7.82 9.81 6.05
CA ARG A 7 8.57 9.89 7.32
C ARG A 7 9.11 8.54 7.80
N PHE A 8 8.42 7.44 7.49
CA PHE A 8 8.88 6.09 7.83
C PHE A 8 9.70 5.43 6.70
N GLY A 9 10.17 6.21 5.72
CA GLY A 9 11.12 5.76 4.69
C GLY A 9 10.48 5.16 3.43
N MET A 10 9.16 5.30 3.24
CA MET A 10 8.53 4.87 1.99
C MET A 10 8.84 5.84 0.85
N PRO A 11 9.00 5.36 -0.40
CA PRO A 11 9.20 6.21 -1.55
C PRO A 11 8.01 7.15 -1.79
N SER A 12 8.28 8.37 -2.24
CA SER A 12 7.26 9.33 -2.65
C SER A 12 7.54 9.89 -4.04
N PRO A 13 6.60 9.73 -4.99
CA PRO A 13 5.35 8.97 -4.86
C PRO A 13 5.58 7.46 -4.70
N SER A 14 4.64 6.78 -4.02
CA SER A 14 4.68 5.33 -3.85
C SER A 14 4.61 4.62 -5.20
N LYS A 15 5.23 3.44 -5.35
CA LYS A 15 5.12 2.67 -6.61
C LYS A 15 3.71 2.13 -6.87
N ARG A 16 3.02 1.72 -5.80
CA ARG A 16 1.64 1.21 -5.82
C ARG A 16 1.05 1.22 -4.42
N ILE A 17 -0.27 1.25 -4.33
CA ILE A 17 -1.03 1.01 -3.11
C ILE A 17 -1.89 -0.22 -3.29
N ILE A 18 -1.96 -1.07 -2.26
CA ILE A 18 -2.91 -2.18 -2.20
C ILE A 18 -3.92 -1.82 -1.11
N ALA A 19 -5.15 -1.56 -1.51
CA ALA A 19 -6.24 -1.24 -0.61
C ALA A 19 -7.01 -2.52 -0.24
N THR A 20 -7.25 -2.67 1.06
CA THR A 20 -7.98 -3.80 1.65
C THR A 20 -8.98 -3.29 2.68
N GLY A 21 -9.96 -4.12 3.06
CA GLY A 21 -10.98 -3.78 4.06
C GLY A 21 -12.24 -3.16 3.46
N GLY A 22 -13.23 -2.81 4.30
CA GLY A 22 -14.56 -2.39 3.84
C GLY A 22 -14.55 -1.17 2.91
N ALA A 23 -13.72 -0.17 3.21
CA ALA A 23 -13.62 1.04 2.39
C ALA A 23 -13.09 0.78 0.96
N SER A 24 -12.37 -0.32 0.74
CA SER A 24 -11.89 -0.69 -0.60
C SER A 24 -12.99 -1.15 -1.56
N ALA A 25 -14.24 -1.30 -1.08
CA ALA A 25 -15.40 -1.52 -1.94
C ALA A 25 -15.86 -0.24 -2.68
N ASN A 26 -15.45 0.96 -2.21
CA ASN A 26 -15.89 2.22 -2.80
C ASN A 26 -14.86 2.80 -3.77
N LEU A 27 -15.18 2.76 -5.07
CA LEU A 27 -14.31 3.23 -6.15
C LEU A 27 -13.93 4.71 -6.03
N SER A 28 -14.87 5.58 -5.64
CA SER A 28 -14.60 7.02 -5.50
C SER A 28 -13.58 7.32 -4.41
N LEU A 29 -13.58 6.54 -3.32
CA LEU A 29 -12.54 6.62 -2.28
C LEU A 29 -11.18 6.18 -2.84
N LEU A 30 -11.14 5.09 -3.61
CA LEU A 30 -9.91 4.58 -4.19
C LEU A 30 -9.29 5.56 -5.21
N SER A 31 -10.12 6.21 -6.05
CA SER A 31 -9.66 7.27 -6.97
C SER A 31 -9.12 8.49 -6.22
N SER A 32 -9.75 8.84 -5.10
CA SER A 32 -9.23 9.91 -4.22
C SER A 32 -7.87 9.54 -3.63
N ILE A 33 -7.71 8.29 -3.19
CA ILE A 33 -6.42 7.78 -2.68
C ILE A 33 -5.35 7.80 -3.78
N ALA A 34 -5.69 7.37 -5.00
CA ALA A 34 -4.76 7.40 -6.13
C ALA A 34 -4.25 8.82 -6.41
N SER A 35 -5.16 9.80 -6.40
CA SER A 35 -4.83 11.22 -6.59
C SER A 35 -4.01 11.80 -5.44
N ILE A 36 -4.34 11.46 -4.18
CA ILE A 36 -3.61 11.97 -3.00
C ILE A 36 -2.18 11.44 -2.97
N PHE A 37 -1.99 10.14 -3.24
CA PHE A 37 -0.69 9.48 -3.19
C PHE A 37 0.10 9.57 -4.49
N GLY A 38 -0.54 9.92 -5.61
CA GLY A 38 0.09 10.00 -6.92
C GLY A 38 0.55 8.64 -7.45
N CYS A 39 -0.21 7.56 -7.18
CA CYS A 39 0.14 6.22 -7.61
C CYS A 39 -1.07 5.32 -7.84
N ASN A 40 -0.86 4.24 -8.58
CA ASN A 40 -1.91 3.26 -8.87
C ASN A 40 -2.36 2.51 -7.60
N VAL A 41 -3.67 2.32 -7.49
CA VAL A 41 -4.34 1.64 -6.39
C VAL A 41 -4.93 0.33 -6.88
N TYR A 42 -4.57 -0.74 -6.19
CA TYR A 42 -4.99 -2.10 -6.45
C TYR A 42 -5.85 -2.62 -5.30
N THR A 43 -6.74 -3.56 -5.58
CA THR A 43 -7.45 -4.31 -4.54
C THR A 43 -7.16 -5.80 -4.65
N VAL A 44 -7.36 -6.50 -3.54
CA VAL A 44 -7.26 -7.96 -3.44
C VAL A 44 -8.62 -8.49 -2.99
N GLN A 45 -9.10 -9.57 -3.60
CA GLN A 45 -10.42 -10.12 -3.31
C GLN A 45 -10.54 -10.83 -1.95
N ARG A 46 -9.47 -10.95 -1.16
CA ARG A 46 -9.45 -11.79 0.05
C ARG A 46 -9.21 -10.96 1.32
N PRO A 47 -10.08 -11.08 2.34
CA PRO A 47 -9.92 -10.34 3.59
C PRO A 47 -8.77 -10.87 4.47
N ASP A 48 -8.41 -12.14 4.34
CA ASP A 48 -7.50 -12.84 5.27
C ASP A 48 -6.01 -12.69 4.92
N SER A 49 -5.53 -11.46 4.79
CA SER A 49 -4.14 -11.17 4.41
C SER A 49 -3.10 -11.76 5.39
N ALA A 50 -3.42 -11.79 6.69
CA ALA A 50 -2.52 -12.29 7.72
C ALA A 50 -2.31 -13.82 7.62
N SER A 51 -3.40 -14.60 7.51
CA SER A 51 -3.32 -16.06 7.39
C SER A 51 -2.67 -16.48 6.07
N LEU A 52 -3.00 -15.79 4.96
CA LEU A 52 -2.35 -15.98 3.67
C LEU A 52 -0.84 -15.69 3.76
N GLY A 53 -0.46 -14.60 4.42
CA GLY A 53 0.93 -14.24 4.65
C GLY A 53 1.69 -15.26 5.52
N ALA A 54 1.03 -15.83 6.53
CA ALA A 54 1.59 -16.89 7.37
C ALA A 54 1.83 -18.18 6.56
N ALA A 55 0.83 -18.62 5.79
CA ALA A 55 0.94 -19.78 4.91
C ALA A 55 2.06 -19.60 3.87
N LEU A 56 2.16 -18.40 3.26
CA LEU A 56 3.22 -18.08 2.32
C LEU A 56 4.62 -18.13 2.98
N ARG A 57 4.76 -17.59 4.19
CA ARG A 57 6.03 -17.66 4.95
C ARG A 57 6.40 -19.10 5.33
N ALA A 58 5.43 -19.93 5.72
CA ALA A 58 5.67 -21.33 6.02
C ALA A 58 6.15 -22.11 4.78
N ALA A 59 5.47 -21.92 3.64
CA ALA A 59 5.88 -22.50 2.36
C ALA A 59 7.26 -22.00 1.90
N HIS A 60 7.58 -20.73 2.13
CA HIS A 60 8.89 -20.16 1.85
C HIS A 60 10.01 -20.80 2.70
N GLY A 61 9.75 -21.00 4.00
CA GLY A 61 10.68 -21.68 4.90
C GLY A 61 10.96 -23.13 4.47
N TRP A 62 9.92 -23.86 4.08
CA TRP A 62 10.07 -25.21 3.53
C TRP A 62 10.91 -25.23 2.24
N LEU A 63 10.68 -24.27 1.34
CA LEU A 63 11.44 -24.15 0.10
C LEU A 63 12.93 -23.84 0.34
N CYS A 64 13.23 -22.95 1.29
CA CYS A 64 14.62 -22.64 1.67
C CYS A 64 15.32 -23.87 2.27
N LYS A 65 14.62 -24.61 3.13
CA LYS A 65 15.13 -25.88 3.69
C LYS A 65 15.43 -26.89 2.58
N SER A 66 14.51 -27.06 1.64
CA SER A 66 14.67 -28.00 0.51
C SER A 66 15.84 -27.64 -0.40
N LYS A 67 16.09 -26.34 -0.62
CA LYS A 67 17.22 -25.85 -1.43
C LYS A 67 18.53 -25.69 -0.66
N GLY A 68 18.55 -25.91 0.66
CA GLY A 68 19.70 -25.70 1.53
C GLY A 68 20.21 -24.26 1.59
N SER A 69 19.43 -23.29 1.11
CA SER A 69 19.84 -21.89 1.00
C SER A 69 18.62 -20.96 0.98
N PHE A 70 18.84 -19.70 1.34
CA PHE A 70 17.80 -18.67 1.21
C PHE A 70 17.45 -18.44 -0.26
N VAL A 71 16.16 -18.49 -0.58
CA VAL A 71 15.65 -18.04 -1.88
C VAL A 71 14.80 -16.78 -1.73
N PRO A 72 14.82 -15.85 -2.69
CA PRO A 72 13.94 -14.69 -2.64
C PRO A 72 12.47 -15.09 -2.65
N VAL A 73 11.64 -14.54 -1.75
CA VAL A 73 10.18 -14.84 -1.70
C VAL A 73 9.51 -14.61 -3.06
N SER A 74 10.00 -13.66 -3.85
CA SER A 74 9.50 -13.40 -5.20
C SER A 74 9.55 -14.60 -6.14
N SER A 75 10.49 -15.53 -5.95
CA SER A 75 10.56 -16.75 -6.78
C SER A 75 9.35 -17.67 -6.58
N MET A 76 8.56 -17.47 -5.52
CA MET A 76 7.35 -18.27 -5.28
C MET A 76 6.19 -17.89 -6.19
N TYR A 77 6.15 -16.63 -6.67
CA TYR A 77 5.00 -16.09 -7.37
C TYR A 77 5.31 -15.38 -8.70
N LYS A 78 6.57 -15.01 -8.99
CA LYS A 78 6.94 -14.26 -10.21
C LYS A 78 6.41 -14.90 -11.50
N ASP A 79 6.52 -16.21 -11.64
CA ASP A 79 6.12 -16.93 -12.86
C ASP A 79 4.70 -17.52 -12.77
N LYS A 80 4.02 -17.28 -11.65
CA LYS A 80 2.72 -17.90 -11.34
C LYS A 80 1.65 -16.88 -10.96
N LEU A 81 1.90 -15.58 -11.16
CA LEU A 81 1.04 -14.52 -10.65
C LEU A 81 -0.43 -14.68 -11.12
N GLU A 82 -0.64 -15.01 -12.40
CA GLU A 82 -1.97 -15.23 -12.97
C GLU A 82 -2.67 -16.51 -12.48
N LYS A 83 -1.90 -17.50 -12.02
CA LYS A 83 -2.42 -18.76 -11.48
C LYS A 83 -2.47 -18.78 -9.95
N THR A 84 -2.08 -17.68 -9.29
CA THR A 84 -1.96 -17.61 -7.84
C THR A 84 -3.04 -16.74 -7.22
N VAL A 85 -3.29 -17.00 -5.94
CA VAL A 85 -4.21 -16.27 -5.06
C VAL A 85 -3.84 -14.78 -4.86
N PHE A 86 -2.75 -14.31 -5.48
CA PHE A 86 -2.17 -12.97 -5.34
C PHE A 86 -2.63 -11.99 -6.42
N GLY A 87 -3.67 -12.33 -7.19
CA GLY A 87 -4.22 -11.47 -8.24
C GLY A 87 -4.56 -10.08 -7.70
N LEU A 88 -3.78 -9.08 -8.12
CA LEU A 88 -4.05 -7.68 -7.85
C LEU A 88 -4.95 -7.13 -8.95
N LYS A 89 -6.14 -6.66 -8.59
CA LYS A 89 -6.99 -5.94 -9.53
C LYS A 89 -6.60 -4.46 -9.49
N LEU A 90 -6.20 -3.88 -10.62
CA LEU A 90 -6.06 -2.42 -10.73
C LEU A 90 -7.45 -1.80 -10.66
N VAL A 91 -7.64 -0.83 -9.77
CA VAL A 91 -8.96 -0.21 -9.52
C VAL A 91 -8.96 1.30 -9.69
N ALA A 92 -7.83 1.96 -9.44
CA ALA A 92 -7.68 3.37 -9.73
C ALA A 92 -6.25 3.72 -10.12
N THR A 93 -6.13 4.70 -11.00
CA THR A 93 -4.89 5.25 -11.57
C THR A 93 -4.74 6.70 -11.16
N ALA A 94 -3.51 7.17 -11.00
CA ALA A 94 -3.24 8.58 -10.76
C ALA A 94 -3.08 9.27 -12.14
N GLU A 95 -4.20 9.64 -12.75
CA GLU A 95 -4.20 10.17 -14.13
C GLU A 95 -4.07 11.70 -14.22
N ASP A 96 -4.44 12.43 -13.17
CA ASP A 96 -4.45 13.90 -13.18
C ASP A 96 -3.27 14.48 -12.39
N ASP A 97 -2.18 14.81 -13.11
CA ASP A 97 -0.98 15.43 -12.54
C ASP A 97 -1.28 16.76 -11.83
N LYS A 98 -2.27 17.54 -12.30
CA LYS A 98 -2.64 18.81 -11.66
C LYS A 98 -3.29 18.54 -10.30
N LEU A 99 -4.15 17.53 -10.23
CA LEU A 99 -4.81 17.14 -8.99
C LEU A 99 -3.81 16.55 -7.98
N VAL A 100 -2.87 15.72 -8.44
CA VAL A 100 -1.77 15.18 -7.61
C VAL A 100 -0.91 16.31 -7.06
N ALA A 101 -0.55 17.30 -7.87
CA ALA A 101 0.20 18.47 -7.44
C ALA A 101 -0.57 19.31 -6.40
N LYS A 102 -1.87 19.52 -6.62
CA LYS A 102 -2.74 20.21 -5.66
C LYS A 102 -2.80 19.48 -4.32
N TYR A 103 -2.97 18.17 -4.33
CA TYR A 103 -2.94 17.36 -3.11
C TYR A 103 -1.57 17.36 -2.44
N ALA A 104 -0.47 17.40 -3.19
CA ALA A 104 0.87 17.51 -2.62
C ALA A 104 1.04 18.80 -1.78
N LEU A 105 0.46 19.91 -2.23
CA LEU A 105 0.42 21.17 -1.45
C LEU A 105 -0.48 21.04 -0.21
N LEU A 106 -1.68 20.50 -0.36
CA LEU A 106 -2.65 20.36 0.74
C LEU A 106 -2.15 19.42 1.84
N VAL A 107 -1.44 18.35 1.47
CA VAL A 107 -0.91 17.37 2.42
C VAL A 107 0.16 18.00 3.32
N LYS A 108 0.99 18.93 2.80
CA LYS A 108 1.92 19.73 3.63
C LYS A 108 1.15 20.57 4.66
N LYS A 109 0.08 21.25 4.23
CA LYS A 109 -0.73 22.07 5.14
C LYS A 109 -1.44 21.24 6.21
N ARG A 110 -1.98 20.08 5.86
CA ARG A 110 -2.57 19.12 6.82
C ARG A 110 -1.56 18.75 7.91
N MET A 111 -0.30 18.47 7.54
CA MET A 111 0.75 18.09 8.50
C MET A 111 1.10 19.22 9.47
N GLU A 112 1.12 20.48 9.02
CA GLU A 112 1.32 21.62 9.90
C GLU A 112 0.20 21.71 10.95
N ILE A 113 -1.06 21.55 10.51
CA ILE A 113 -2.23 21.60 11.39
C ILE A 113 -2.19 20.47 12.41
N GLU A 114 -1.92 19.24 11.96
CA GLU A 114 -1.78 18.07 12.82
C GLU A 114 -0.65 18.24 13.85
N GLY A 115 0.50 18.78 13.43
CA GLY A 115 1.60 19.09 14.35
C GLY A 115 1.20 20.08 15.45
N ARG A 116 0.50 21.17 15.08
CA ARG A 116 -0.03 22.15 16.04
C ARG A 116 -1.04 21.53 17.01
N LEU A 117 -1.92 20.66 16.51
CA LEU A 117 -2.92 19.97 17.33
C LEU A 117 -2.24 19.03 18.34
N VAL A 118 -1.27 18.22 17.89
CA VAL A 118 -0.53 17.31 18.78
C VAL A 118 0.21 18.08 19.87
N GLN A 119 0.85 19.21 19.56
CA GLN A 119 1.50 20.06 20.57
C GLN A 119 0.51 20.64 21.58
N LYS A 120 -0.68 21.06 21.14
CA LYS A 120 -1.72 21.60 22.01
C LYS A 120 -2.31 20.51 22.94
N SER A 121 -2.54 19.31 22.43
CA SER A 121 -3.09 18.19 23.21
C SER A 121 -2.12 17.58 24.20
N ARG A 122 -0.80 17.70 23.99
CA ARG A 122 0.24 17.28 24.95
C ARG A 122 0.40 18.21 26.15
N ARG A 123 -0.32 19.33 26.16
CA ARG A 123 -0.23 20.38 27.19
C ARG A 123 -1.30 20.24 28.29
N TRP A 124 -2.02 19.12 28.31
CA TRP A 124 -3.00 18.70 29.32
C TRP A 124 -2.51 17.46 30.04
#